data_AF-A0A661PGU6-F1
#
_entry.id   AF-A0A661PGU6-F1
#
_cell.length_a   1.000
_cell.length_b   1.000
_cell.length_c   1.000
_cell.angle_alpha   90.00
_cell.angle_beta   90.00
_cell.angle_gamma   90.00
#
_symmetry.space_group_name_H-M   'P 1'
#
loop_
_entity.id
_entity.type
_entity.pdbx_description
1 polymer ?
#
loop_
_entity_poly.entity_id
_entity_poly.type
_entity_poly.pdbx_seq_one_letter_code
_entity_poly.pdbx_strand_id
1 'polypeptide(L)'
;MGDFVSRTLRTWAWVAGCHGLVIGTVVAVLVPWKTPWVNGTLIVYGAAQIVMAVGLWRKARWGWRLGLVTGLVGLLFGVLVVTGLLLSWLYLRAVYGPFGYGGAIVCLLFAAVAFQVLGLVPALQLRALLRRELRAQLGPAKWTWRIFWLVLLIPVVLAPPCYFRFRLSPVDPLPPEARDQSIAVLRAALDGDD
;
A
#
# COMPACT_ATOMS: atom_id res chain seq x y z
N MET A 1 4.84 33.24 -9.46
CA MET A 1 4.18 31.98 -9.06
C MET A 1 2.93 32.35 -8.29
N GLY A 2 1.74 32.01 -8.79
CA GLY A 2 0.48 32.43 -8.14
C GLY A 2 0.31 31.88 -6.72
N ASP A 3 -0.38 32.63 -5.85
CA ASP A 3 -0.60 32.29 -4.44
C ASP A 3 -1.24 30.91 -4.24
N PHE A 4 -2.10 30.51 -5.17
CA PHE A 4 -2.70 29.17 -5.18
C PHE A 4 -1.63 28.08 -5.24
N VAL A 5 -0.71 28.15 -6.21
CA VAL A 5 0.34 27.13 -6.42
C VAL A 5 1.27 27.07 -5.22
N SER A 6 1.65 28.22 -4.67
CA SER A 6 2.50 28.28 -3.47
C SER A 6 1.83 27.62 -2.26
N ARG A 7 0.53 27.86 -2.04
CA ARG A 7 -0.24 27.24 -0.95
C ARG A 7 -0.37 25.74 -1.16
N THR A 8 -0.77 25.30 -2.35
CA THR A 8 -0.92 23.87 -2.67
C THR A 8 0.39 23.11 -2.45
N LEU A 9 1.53 23.61 -2.94
CA LEU A 9 2.82 22.93 -2.74
C LEU A 9 3.22 22.85 -1.28
N ARG A 10 3.00 23.90 -0.47
CA ARG A 10 3.29 23.89 0.96
C ARG A 10 2.40 22.90 1.73
N THR A 11 1.10 22.86 1.42
CA THR A 11 0.18 21.89 2.02
C THR A 11 0.64 20.46 1.72
N TRP A 12 0.96 20.15 0.47
CA TRP A 12 1.42 18.82 0.09
C TRP A 12 2.81 18.48 0.61
N ALA A 13 3.69 19.47 0.79
CA ALA A 13 4.97 19.26 1.46
C ALA A 13 4.77 18.80 2.91
N TRP A 14 3.84 19.42 3.66
CA TRP A 14 3.51 18.97 5.01
C TRP A 14 2.92 17.57 5.04
N VAL A 15 1.88 17.32 4.22
CA VAL A 15 1.23 16.01 4.15
C VAL A 15 2.24 14.91 3.83
N ALA A 16 3.13 15.17 2.88
CA ALA A 16 4.20 14.27 2.49
C ALA A 16 5.22 14.00 3.59
N GLY A 17 5.66 15.05 4.29
CA GLY A 17 6.59 14.93 5.41
C GLY A 17 5.98 14.06 6.51
N CYS A 18 4.74 14.34 6.89
CA CYS A 18 4.00 13.54 7.88
C CYS A 18 3.82 12.09 7.42
N HIS A 19 3.43 11.88 6.16
CA HIS A 19 3.22 10.54 5.60
C HIS A 19 4.52 9.72 5.57
N GLY A 20 5.62 10.33 5.14
CA GLY A 20 6.94 9.69 5.14
C GLY A 20 7.43 9.32 6.54
N LEU A 21 7.22 10.21 7.53
CA LEU A 21 7.52 9.92 8.94
C LEU A 21 6.67 8.80 9.50
N VAL A 22 5.36 8.80 9.26
CA VAL A 22 4.45 7.74 9.72
C VAL A 22 4.86 6.39 9.14
N ILE A 23 5.12 6.32 7.83
CA ILE A 23 5.59 5.08 7.18
C ILE A 23 6.93 4.64 7.77
N GLY A 24 7.89 5.55 7.91
CA GLY A 24 9.20 5.23 8.50
C GLY A 24 9.08 4.64 9.90
N THR A 25 8.27 5.26 10.77
CA THR A 25 8.04 4.78 12.14
C THR A 25 7.33 3.43 12.16
N VAL A 26 6.27 3.25 11.36
CA VAL A 26 5.53 1.97 11.29
C VAL A 26 6.46 0.84 10.84
N VAL A 27 7.30 1.07 9.82
CA VAL A 27 8.22 0.04 9.33
C VAL A 27 9.31 -0.29 10.35
N ALA A 28 9.85 0.73 11.02
CA ALA A 28 10.90 0.54 12.01
C ALA A 28 10.41 -0.21 13.26
N VAL A 29 9.17 0.06 13.71
CA VAL A 29 8.66 -0.42 15.00
C VAL A 29 7.77 -1.65 14.86
N LEU A 30 6.92 -1.71 13.83
CA LEU A 30 5.81 -2.66 13.77
C LEU A 30 5.99 -3.77 12.73
N VAL A 31 6.90 -3.62 11.76
CA VAL A 31 7.02 -4.61 10.69
C VAL A 31 8.10 -5.64 11.05
N PRO A 32 7.75 -6.94 11.12
CA PRO A 32 8.73 -7.99 11.36
C PRO A 32 9.79 -7.99 10.25
N TRP A 33 11.07 -7.99 10.62
CA TRP A 33 12.20 -7.96 9.68
C TRP A 33 12.46 -9.29 8.95
N LYS A 34 11.50 -10.22 8.98
CA LYS A 34 11.57 -11.50 8.27
C LYS A 34 11.64 -11.33 6.75
N THR A 35 11.09 -10.23 6.22
CA THR A 35 11.16 -9.87 4.79
C THR A 35 11.91 -8.54 4.61
N PRO A 36 13.25 -8.54 4.70
CA PRO A 36 14.06 -7.31 4.75
C PRO A 36 13.92 -6.46 3.48
N TRP A 37 13.67 -7.11 2.33
CA TRP A 37 13.45 -6.40 1.06
C TRP A 37 12.15 -5.59 1.07
N VAL A 38 11.06 -6.11 1.64
CA VAL A 38 9.78 -5.36 1.80
C VAL A 38 10.01 -4.15 2.69
N ASN A 39 10.65 -4.35 3.84
CA ASN A 39 10.93 -3.27 4.80
C ASN A 39 11.83 -2.21 4.17
N GLY A 40 12.89 -2.63 3.47
CA GLY A 40 13.78 -1.75 2.73
C GLY A 40 13.02 -0.91 1.70
N THR A 41 12.12 -1.52 0.92
CA THR A 41 11.31 -0.76 -0.06
C THR A 41 10.39 0.28 0.59
N LEU A 42 9.78 -0.04 1.74
CA LEU A 42 8.93 0.90 2.46
C LEU A 42 9.74 2.04 3.11
N ILE A 43 10.95 1.75 3.62
CA ILE A 43 11.87 2.77 4.12
C ILE A 43 12.30 3.72 2.99
N VAL A 44 12.70 3.17 1.84
CA VAL A 44 13.06 3.95 0.65
C VAL A 44 11.89 4.81 0.20
N TYR A 45 10.67 4.26 0.21
CA TYR A 45 9.46 5.02 -0.12
C TYR A 45 9.19 6.15 0.88
N GLY A 46 9.27 5.89 2.19
CA GLY A 46 9.12 6.91 3.23
C GLY A 46 10.18 8.01 3.12
N ALA A 47 11.44 7.65 2.90
CA ALA A 47 12.52 8.61 2.64
C ALA A 47 12.27 9.44 1.39
N ALA A 48 11.79 8.83 0.31
CA ALA A 48 11.41 9.54 -0.92
C ALA A 48 10.28 10.56 -0.68
N GLN A 49 9.30 10.24 0.18
CA GLN A 49 8.25 11.18 0.58
C GLN A 49 8.81 12.39 1.36
N ILE A 50 9.78 12.18 2.25
CA ILE A 50 10.45 13.26 2.98
C ILE A 50 11.29 14.13 2.03
N VAL A 51 12.07 13.52 1.14
CA VAL A 51 12.86 14.25 0.13
C VAL A 51 11.95 15.04 -0.80
N MET A 52 10.83 14.45 -1.21
CA MET A 52 9.79 15.14 -1.97
C MET A 52 9.23 16.34 -1.20
N ALA A 53 8.92 16.19 0.10
CA ALA A 53 8.43 17.29 0.93
C ALA A 53 9.39 18.49 0.91
N VAL A 54 10.69 18.26 1.06
CA VAL A 54 11.72 19.31 0.93
C VAL A 54 11.70 19.96 -0.45
N GLY A 55 11.59 19.17 -1.51
CA GLY A 55 11.51 19.68 -2.88
C GLY A 55 10.25 20.52 -3.14
N LEU A 56 9.09 20.09 -2.64
CA LEU A 56 7.83 20.83 -2.73
C LEU A 56 7.89 22.13 -1.92
N TRP A 57 8.49 22.12 -0.73
CA TRP A 57 8.70 23.31 0.09
C TRP A 57 9.55 24.37 -0.60
N ARG A 58 10.62 23.92 -1.27
CA ARG A 58 11.50 24.74 -2.10
C ARG A 58 10.90 25.07 -3.47
N LYS A 59 9.66 24.66 -3.76
CA LYS A 59 8.96 24.88 -5.03
C LYS A 59 9.74 24.36 -6.25
N ALA A 60 10.54 23.32 -6.04
CA ALA A 60 11.44 22.80 -7.06
C ALA A 60 10.73 21.85 -8.02
N ARG A 61 11.06 21.94 -9.31
CA ARG A 61 10.50 21.05 -10.36
C ARG A 61 10.79 19.58 -10.09
N TRP A 62 11.96 19.26 -9.54
CA TRP A 62 12.31 17.88 -9.18
C TRP A 62 11.44 17.34 -8.04
N GLY A 63 11.08 18.17 -7.06
CA GLY A 63 10.20 17.77 -5.96
C GLY A 63 8.79 17.44 -6.44
N TRP A 64 8.27 18.25 -7.37
CA TRP A 64 7.00 17.96 -8.04
C TRP A 64 7.05 16.65 -8.85
N ARG A 65 8.10 16.42 -9.63
CA ARG A 65 8.27 15.16 -10.38
C ARG A 65 8.35 13.96 -9.47
N LEU A 66 9.18 14.06 -8.41
CA LEU A 66 9.28 13.01 -7.41
C LEU A 66 7.91 12.73 -6.79
N GLY A 67 7.09 13.75 -6.56
CA GLY A 67 5.74 13.55 -6.04
C GLY A 67 4.72 12.95 -6.97
N LEU A 68 4.89 13.12 -8.28
CA LEU A 68 4.13 12.31 -9.23
C LEU A 68 4.57 10.85 -9.17
N VAL A 69 5.89 10.59 -9.10
CA VAL A 69 6.42 9.22 -9.05
C VAL A 69 6.00 8.52 -7.75
N THR A 70 6.22 9.11 -6.59
CA THR A 70 5.84 8.52 -5.30
C THR A 70 4.33 8.39 -5.18
N GLY A 71 3.55 9.34 -5.71
CA GLY A 71 2.09 9.23 -5.77
C GLY A 71 1.64 8.02 -6.60
N LEU A 72 2.26 7.77 -7.76
CA LEU A 72 1.96 6.62 -8.61
C LEU A 72 2.36 5.29 -7.96
N VAL A 73 3.58 5.23 -7.40
CA VAL A 73 4.08 4.04 -6.71
C VAL A 73 3.20 3.72 -5.51
N GLY A 74 2.88 4.72 -4.68
CA GLY A 74 1.99 4.57 -3.53
C GLY A 74 0.63 4.03 -3.92
N LEU A 75 0.00 4.62 -4.95
CA LEU A 75 -1.30 4.18 -5.45
C LEU A 75 -1.26 2.72 -5.96
N LEU A 76 -0.22 2.36 -6.72
CA LEU A 76 -0.04 0.97 -7.16
C LEU A 76 0.08 0.03 -5.97
N PHE A 77 0.91 0.39 -4.99
CA PHE A 77 1.12 -0.42 -3.80
C PHE A 77 -0.18 -0.57 -3.01
N GLY A 78 -0.97 0.51 -2.90
CA GLY A 78 -2.31 0.48 -2.31
C GLY A 78 -3.23 -0.49 -3.03
N VAL A 79 -3.29 -0.45 -4.36
CA VAL A 79 -4.09 -1.40 -5.16
C VAL A 79 -3.61 -2.83 -4.92
N LEU A 80 -2.31 -3.10 -5.01
CA LEU A 80 -1.73 -4.43 -4.80
C LEU A 80 -2.04 -4.99 -3.41
N VAL A 81 -1.86 -4.18 -2.36
CA VAL A 81 -2.12 -4.59 -0.97
C VAL A 81 -3.61 -4.84 -0.76
N VAL A 82 -4.48 -3.94 -1.23
CA VAL A 82 -5.94 -4.11 -1.09
C VAL A 82 -6.41 -5.35 -1.86
N THR A 83 -5.96 -5.54 -3.11
CA THR A 83 -6.27 -6.76 -3.88
C THR A 83 -5.77 -8.01 -3.17
N GLY A 84 -4.53 -8.01 -2.66
CA GLY A 84 -3.98 -9.12 -1.91
C GLY A 84 -4.81 -9.44 -0.66
N LEU A 85 -5.22 -8.44 0.11
CA LEU A 85 -6.05 -8.62 1.30
C LEU A 85 -7.47 -9.10 0.96
N LEU A 86 -8.06 -8.64 -0.15
CA LEU A 86 -9.35 -9.14 -0.63
C LEU A 86 -9.25 -10.59 -1.12
N LEU A 87 -8.16 -10.96 -1.78
CA LEU A 87 -7.92 -12.35 -2.18
C LEU A 87 -7.67 -13.25 -0.96
N SER A 88 -6.91 -12.77 0.02
CA SER A 88 -6.72 -13.46 1.31
C SER A 88 -8.04 -13.61 2.06
N TRP A 89 -8.87 -12.57 2.09
CA TRP A 89 -10.22 -12.62 2.64
C TRP A 89 -11.06 -13.71 1.97
N LEU A 90 -11.09 -13.71 0.63
CA LEU A 90 -11.86 -14.69 -0.16
C LEU A 90 -11.35 -16.11 0.11
N TYR A 91 -10.02 -16.30 0.11
CA TYR A 91 -9.38 -17.57 0.40
C TYR A 91 -9.71 -18.08 1.80
N LEU A 92 -9.55 -17.22 2.82
CA LEU A 92 -9.85 -17.58 4.21
C LEU A 92 -11.30 -18.03 4.38
N ARG A 93 -12.22 -17.29 3.76
CA ARG A 93 -13.65 -17.61 3.78
C ARG A 93 -13.97 -18.92 3.06
N ALA A 94 -13.36 -19.14 1.88
CA ALA A 94 -13.63 -20.33 1.06
C ALA A 94 -13.07 -21.61 1.68
N VAL A 95 -11.85 -21.57 2.22
CA VAL A 95 -11.14 -22.76 2.72
C VAL A 95 -11.53 -23.08 4.17
N TYR A 96 -11.61 -22.08 5.05
CA TYR A 96 -11.83 -22.31 6.48
C TYR A 96 -13.30 -22.20 6.90
N GLY A 97 -14.20 -21.78 5.99
CA GLY A 97 -15.63 -21.68 6.26
C GLY A 97 -15.94 -20.71 7.42
N PRO A 98 -16.79 -21.10 8.39
CA PRO A 98 -17.16 -20.23 9.51
C PRO A 98 -15.97 -19.72 10.35
N PHE A 99 -14.94 -20.56 10.52
CA PHE A 99 -13.73 -20.20 11.26
C PHE A 99 -12.91 -19.11 10.55
N GLY A 100 -12.97 -19.08 9.21
CA GLY A 100 -12.31 -18.06 8.40
C GLY A 100 -12.90 -16.65 8.54
N TYR A 101 -14.10 -16.49 9.12
CA TYR A 101 -14.75 -15.17 9.24
C TYR A 101 -13.96 -14.20 10.12
N GLY A 102 -13.34 -14.67 11.22
CA GLY A 102 -12.54 -13.82 12.09
C GLY A 102 -11.34 -13.22 11.36
N GLY A 103 -10.52 -14.07 10.73
CA GLY A 103 -9.36 -13.64 9.93
C GLY A 103 -9.78 -12.78 8.73
N ALA A 104 -10.90 -13.11 8.08
CA ALA A 104 -11.48 -12.33 7.01
C ALA A 104 -11.84 -10.89 7.44
N ILE A 105 -12.49 -10.70 8.59
CA ILE A 105 -12.82 -9.36 9.11
C ILE A 105 -11.55 -8.56 9.37
N VAL A 106 -10.54 -9.18 9.98
CA VAL A 106 -9.24 -8.56 10.22
C VAL A 106 -8.57 -8.15 8.90
N CYS A 107 -8.58 -9.00 7.86
CA CYS A 107 -8.07 -8.65 6.53
C CYS A 107 -8.80 -7.44 5.93
N LEU A 108 -10.13 -7.34 6.09
CA LEU A 108 -10.91 -6.20 5.61
C LEU A 108 -10.58 -4.90 6.35
N LEU A 109 -10.40 -4.98 7.68
CA LEU A 109 -9.97 -3.83 8.48
C LEU A 109 -8.59 -3.34 8.04
N PHE A 110 -7.63 -4.25 7.87
CA PHE A 110 -6.32 -3.90 7.31
C PHE A 110 -6.43 -3.34 5.89
N ALA A 111 -7.33 -3.86 5.06
CA ALA A 111 -7.53 -3.37 3.70
C ALA A 111 -8.08 -1.95 3.71
N ALA A 112 -9.00 -1.62 4.61
CA ALA A 112 -9.53 -0.27 4.78
C ALA A 112 -8.43 0.71 5.21
N VAL A 113 -7.61 0.34 6.19
CA VAL A 113 -6.49 1.17 6.65
C VAL A 113 -5.44 1.33 5.55
N ALA A 114 -5.05 0.24 4.89
CA ALA A 114 -4.12 0.27 3.76
C ALA A 114 -4.65 1.13 2.62
N PHE A 115 -5.94 1.05 2.31
CA PHE A 115 -6.59 1.90 1.31
C PHE A 115 -6.51 3.37 1.69
N GLN A 116 -6.74 3.74 2.95
CA GLN A 116 -6.62 5.13 3.39
C GLN A 116 -5.18 5.65 3.30
N VAL A 117 -4.21 4.88 3.80
CA VAL A 117 -2.81 5.34 3.91
C VAL A 117 -2.06 5.25 2.57
N LEU A 118 -2.26 4.16 1.80
CA LEU A 118 -1.54 3.87 0.57
C LEU A 118 -2.37 4.18 -0.69
N GLY A 119 -3.71 4.19 -0.60
CA GLY A 119 -4.58 4.52 -1.74
C GLY A 119 -4.96 6.00 -1.76
N LEU A 120 -5.64 6.47 -0.71
CA LEU A 120 -6.28 7.78 -0.69
C LEU A 120 -5.27 8.93 -0.68
N VAL A 121 -4.25 8.88 0.19
CA VAL A 121 -3.23 9.94 0.26
C VAL A 121 -2.51 10.10 -1.08
N PRO A 122 -1.97 9.03 -1.71
CA PRO A 122 -1.34 9.13 -3.02
C PRO A 122 -2.30 9.56 -4.13
N ALA A 123 -3.56 9.11 -4.11
CA ALA A 123 -4.56 9.54 -5.09
C ALA A 123 -4.86 11.05 -5.00
N LEU A 124 -5.05 11.56 -3.79
CA LEU A 124 -5.27 12.99 -3.55
C LEU A 124 -4.03 13.81 -3.91
N GLN A 125 -2.83 13.30 -3.61
CA GLN A 125 -1.56 13.91 -3.99
C GLN A 125 -1.46 14.05 -5.51
N LEU A 126 -1.68 12.96 -6.25
CA LEU A 126 -1.66 12.96 -7.71
C LEU A 126 -2.68 13.93 -8.28
N ARG A 127 -3.92 13.89 -7.77
CA ARG A 127 -5.00 14.81 -8.20
C ARG A 127 -4.58 16.27 -8.02
N ALA A 128 -3.93 16.61 -6.91
CA ALA A 128 -3.49 17.97 -6.64
C ALA A 128 -2.28 18.37 -7.51
N LEU A 129 -1.28 17.50 -7.63
CA LEU A 129 -0.05 17.79 -8.38
C LEU A 129 -0.25 17.80 -9.90
N LEU A 130 -1.25 17.08 -10.42
CA LEU A 130 -1.62 17.06 -11.83
C LEU A 130 -2.57 18.18 -12.26
N ARG A 131 -2.97 19.07 -11.33
CA ARG A 131 -3.78 20.24 -11.66
C ARG A 131 -3.12 21.08 -12.76
N ARG A 132 -3.96 21.69 -13.61
CA ARG A 132 -3.51 22.41 -14.81
C ARG A 132 -2.60 23.59 -14.47
N GLU A 133 -2.89 24.28 -13.38
CA GLU A 133 -2.16 25.47 -12.90
C GLU A 133 -0.72 25.11 -12.50
N LEU A 134 -0.54 23.95 -11.85
CA LEU A 134 0.77 23.41 -11.47
C LEU A 134 1.56 22.95 -12.70
N ARG A 135 0.92 22.23 -13.62
CA ARG A 135 1.54 21.79 -14.88
C ARG A 135 1.98 22.96 -15.75
N ALA A 136 1.19 24.03 -15.83
CA ALA A 136 1.54 25.23 -16.60
C ALA A 136 2.83 25.89 -16.09
N GLN A 137 3.09 25.85 -14.77
CA GLN A 137 4.27 26.49 -14.17
C GLN A 137 5.50 25.58 -14.09
N LEU A 138 5.29 24.28 -13.83
CA LEU A 138 6.38 23.32 -13.57
C LEU A 138 6.78 22.49 -14.78
N GLY A 139 5.99 22.53 -15.86
CA GLY A 139 6.28 21.92 -17.15
C GLY A 139 5.48 20.64 -17.43
N PRO A 140 5.67 20.05 -18.62
CA PRO A 140 4.90 18.91 -19.08
C PRO A 140 5.27 17.61 -18.36
N ALA A 141 4.25 16.81 -18.03
CA ALA A 141 4.35 15.53 -17.33
C ALA A 141 4.44 14.32 -18.31
N LYS A 142 5.13 14.47 -19.45
CA LYS A 142 5.11 13.43 -20.52
C LYS A 142 5.69 12.09 -20.06
N TRP A 143 6.70 12.11 -19.20
CA TRP A 143 7.36 10.89 -18.74
C TRP A 143 6.56 10.11 -17.68
N THR A 144 5.79 10.81 -16.83
CA THR A 144 4.99 10.16 -15.79
C THR A 144 3.88 9.28 -16.35
N TRP A 145 3.41 9.56 -17.58
CA TRP A 145 2.46 8.67 -18.26
C TRP A 145 3.08 7.31 -18.62
N ARG A 146 4.35 7.29 -19.06
CA ARG A 146 5.06 6.04 -19.33
C ARG A 146 5.28 5.24 -18.05
N ILE A 147 5.64 5.91 -16.97
CA ILE A 147 5.78 5.29 -15.64
C ILE A 147 4.44 4.72 -15.20
N PHE A 148 3.35 5.48 -15.33
CA PHE A 148 2.01 5.02 -14.98
C PHE A 148 1.68 3.69 -15.66
N TRP A 149 1.90 3.57 -16.98
CA TRP A 149 1.68 2.32 -17.70
C TRP A 149 2.59 1.18 -17.26
N LEU A 150 3.88 1.46 -17.07
CA LEU A 150 4.83 0.44 -16.59
C LEU A 150 4.41 -0.10 -15.21
N VAL A 151 4.05 0.81 -14.31
CA VAL A 151 3.57 0.53 -12.96
C VAL A 151 2.26 -0.27 -13.00
N LEU A 152 1.31 0.12 -13.86
CA LEU A 152 0.03 -0.58 -14.05
C LEU A 152 0.20 -2.00 -14.62
N LEU A 153 1.25 -2.26 -15.39
CA LEU A 153 1.54 -3.58 -15.94
C LEU A 153 2.15 -4.54 -14.90
N ILE A 154 2.76 -4.05 -13.83
CA ILE A 154 3.41 -4.88 -12.81
C ILE A 154 2.44 -5.94 -12.23
N PRO A 155 1.22 -5.60 -11.76
CA PRO A 155 0.27 -6.60 -11.27
C PRO A 155 -0.07 -7.66 -12.32
N VAL A 156 -0.24 -7.27 -13.59
CA VAL A 156 -0.57 -8.17 -14.70
C VAL A 156 0.58 -9.13 -14.97
N VAL A 157 1.82 -8.66 -14.88
CA VAL A 157 3.03 -9.47 -15.06
C VAL A 157 3.28 -10.39 -13.85
N LEU A 158 2.95 -9.95 -12.63
CA LEU A 158 3.12 -10.74 -11.40
C LEU A 158 1.97 -11.72 -11.13
N ALA A 159 0.79 -11.53 -11.73
CA ALA A 159 -0.36 -12.39 -11.52
C ALA A 159 -0.13 -13.85 -11.96
N PRO A 160 0.45 -14.15 -13.14
CA PRO A 160 0.68 -15.54 -13.57
C PRO A 160 1.60 -16.33 -12.61
N PRO A 161 2.78 -15.84 -12.20
CA PRO A 161 3.62 -16.54 -11.22
C PRO A 161 2.89 -16.89 -9.93
N CYS A 162 2.09 -15.94 -9.39
CA CYS A 162 1.28 -16.17 -8.20
C CYS A 162 0.20 -17.23 -8.47
N TYR A 163 -0.58 -17.06 -9.54
CA TYR A 163 -1.67 -17.96 -9.89
C TYR A 163 -1.19 -19.39 -10.16
N PHE A 164 -0.13 -19.57 -10.96
CA PHE A 164 0.40 -20.88 -11.28
C PHE A 164 1.01 -21.57 -10.06
N ARG A 165 1.67 -20.84 -9.16
CA ARG A 165 2.19 -21.43 -7.92
C ARG A 165 1.08 -22.03 -7.05
N PHE A 166 -0.06 -21.35 -6.91
CA PHE A 166 -1.18 -21.86 -6.11
C PHE A 166 -1.99 -22.95 -6.83
N ARG A 167 -2.04 -22.94 -8.16
CA ARG A 167 -2.76 -23.98 -8.93
C ARG A 167 -1.99 -25.31 -8.99
N LEU A 168 -0.66 -25.26 -8.98
CA LEU A 168 0.20 -26.45 -9.10
C LEU A 168 0.37 -27.23 -7.78
N SER A 169 -0.08 -26.67 -6.66
CA SER A 169 -0.05 -27.34 -5.36
C SER A 169 -1.38 -27.09 -4.65
N PRO A 170 -2.46 -27.79 -5.06
CA PRO A 170 -3.71 -27.74 -4.31
C PRO A 170 -3.41 -28.14 -2.86
N VAL A 171 -3.78 -27.26 -1.93
CA VAL A 171 -3.68 -27.56 -0.51
C VAL A 171 -4.79 -28.54 -0.22
N ASP A 172 -4.44 -29.77 0.15
CA ASP A 172 -5.42 -30.76 0.56
C ASP A 172 -6.26 -30.18 1.73
N PRO A 173 -7.59 -30.39 1.71
CA PRO A 173 -8.42 -29.94 2.82
C PRO A 173 -7.91 -30.53 4.13
N LEU A 174 -7.86 -29.71 5.17
CA LEU A 174 -7.42 -30.15 6.50
C LEU A 174 -8.25 -31.37 6.95
N PRO A 175 -7.61 -32.42 7.48
CA PRO A 175 -8.33 -33.55 8.07
C PRO A 175 -9.33 -33.05 9.14
N PRO A 176 -10.50 -33.69 9.30
CA PRO A 176 -11.48 -33.30 10.31
C PRO A 176 -10.87 -33.16 11.71
N GLU A 177 -9.99 -34.08 12.07
CA GLU A 177 -9.28 -34.10 13.36
C GLU A 177 -8.42 -32.85 13.60
N ALA A 178 -7.68 -32.40 12.58
CA ALA A 178 -6.86 -31.18 12.66
C ALA A 178 -7.73 -29.92 12.78
N ARG A 179 -8.92 -29.94 12.15
CA ARG A 179 -9.91 -28.87 12.27
C ARG A 179 -10.49 -28.82 13.69
N ASP A 180 -10.84 -29.97 14.25
CA ASP A 180 -11.40 -30.05 15.61
C ASP A 180 -10.36 -29.67 16.67
N GLN A 181 -9.11 -30.07 16.48
CA GLN A 181 -8.01 -29.67 17.36
C GLN A 181 -7.76 -28.16 17.33
N SER A 182 -7.78 -27.54 16.15
CA SER A 182 -7.63 -26.08 16.04
C SER A 182 -8.82 -25.31 16.63
N ILE A 183 -10.03 -25.86 16.57
CA ILE A 183 -11.21 -25.31 17.27
C ILE A 183 -11.06 -25.45 18.79
N ALA A 184 -10.56 -26.59 19.29
CA ALA A 184 -10.36 -26.82 20.72
C ALA A 184 -9.32 -25.87 21.31
N VAL A 185 -8.19 -25.67 20.63
CA VAL A 185 -7.16 -24.69 21.02
C VAL A 185 -7.73 -23.27 21.06
N LEU A 186 -8.55 -22.89 20.08
CA LEU A 186 -9.17 -21.56 20.10
C LEU A 186 -10.17 -21.37 21.25
N ARG A 187 -10.92 -22.42 21.60
CA ARG A 187 -11.86 -22.37 22.73
C ARG A 187 -11.11 -22.20 24.05
N ALA A 188 -10.09 -23.02 24.29
CA ALA A 188 -9.24 -22.89 25.48
C ALA A 188 -8.65 -21.47 25.63
N ALA A 189 -8.13 -20.90 24.54
CA ALA A 189 -7.60 -19.54 24.53
C ALA A 189 -8.67 -18.45 24.77
N LEU A 190 -9.93 -18.69 24.37
CA LEU A 190 -11.05 -17.76 24.60
C LEU A 190 -11.62 -17.87 26.02
N ASP A 191 -11.61 -19.07 26.58
CA ASP A 191 -12.10 -19.35 27.94
C ASP A 191 -11.08 -18.92 29.01
N GLY A 192 -9.83 -18.61 28.60
CA GLY A 192 -8.78 -18.09 29.47
C GLY A 192 -8.03 -19.18 30.24
N ASP A 193 -8.01 -20.41 29.72
CA ASP A 193 -7.37 -21.58 30.33
C ASP A 193 -5.84 -21.67 30.04
N ASP A 194 -5.20 -20.58 29.64
CA ASP A 194 -3.75 -20.48 29.36
C ASP A 194 -2.96 -19.83 30.51
#